data_AF-A0A537BMK7-F1
#
_entry.id   AF-A0A537BMK7-F1
#
_cell.length_a   1.000
_cell.length_b   1.000
_cell.length_c   1.000
_cell.angle_alpha   90.00
_cell.angle_beta   90.00
_cell.angle_gamma   90.00
#
_symmetry.space_group_name_H-M   'P 1'
#
loop_
_entity.id
_entity.type
_entity.pdbx_description
1 polymer ?
#
loop_
_entity_poly.entity_id
_entity_poly.type
_entity_poly.pdbx_seq_one_letter_code
_entity_poly.pdbx_strand_id
1 'polypeptide(L)'
;MNDETSPAYHAGMRALQDRFDTRRLADRLDEKLARRDFSDEDRAFIETRPMFFLATADGEGRPDCSFKGGAPGFVRVTGVAELAFPSYDGNGMFRSLGNLLVNPAAALLFIDFERPNRLRVNGSASAAGDDPLLASFAGAQLIVRVRAERIFPNCPRYIHRMTTVEPSPYVPREGYAPPVPKWKRFDEFADVLPRDDPARGDR
;
A
#
# COMPACT_ATOMS: atom_id res chain seq x y z
N MET A 1 -15.41 -34.57 11.05
CA MET A 1 -16.22 -33.83 10.06
C MET A 1 -16.74 -32.60 10.80
N ASN A 2 -16.21 -31.38 10.66
CA ASN A 2 -15.54 -30.74 9.52
C ASN A 2 -14.12 -30.32 9.89
N ASP A 3 -13.13 -30.83 9.14
CA ASP A 3 -11.78 -30.26 9.11
C ASP A 3 -11.73 -29.26 7.95
N GLU A 4 -12.47 -28.15 8.10
CA GLU A 4 -12.29 -27.00 7.22
C GLU A 4 -11.23 -26.13 7.87
N THR A 5 -9.97 -26.44 7.58
CA THR A 5 -8.86 -25.51 7.79
C THR A 5 -9.27 -24.16 7.17
N SER A 6 -9.48 -23.13 8.01
CA SER A 6 -9.69 -21.77 7.50
C SER A 6 -8.63 -21.47 6.44
N PRO A 7 -9.00 -21.02 5.22
CA PRO A 7 -8.06 -20.72 4.15
C PRO A 7 -7.07 -19.61 4.52
N ALA A 8 -7.28 -18.96 5.67
CA ALA A 8 -6.41 -17.92 6.23
C ALA A 8 -5.01 -18.40 6.64
N TYR A 9 -4.83 -19.69 6.96
CA TYR A 9 -3.62 -20.18 7.62
C TYR A 9 -3.03 -21.39 6.92
N HIS A 10 -1.84 -21.24 6.33
CA HIS A 10 -1.10 -22.35 5.73
C HIS A 10 -0.38 -23.21 6.78
N ALA A 11 0.16 -24.37 6.36
CA ALA A 11 0.78 -25.35 7.24
C ALA A 11 1.87 -24.78 8.17
N GLY A 12 2.79 -23.96 7.63
CA GLY A 12 3.80 -23.26 8.44
C GLY A 12 3.22 -22.35 9.54
N MET A 13 2.11 -21.65 9.29
CA MET A 13 1.42 -20.87 10.33
C MET A 13 0.81 -21.78 11.38
N ARG A 14 0.16 -22.88 10.97
CA ARG A 14 -0.43 -23.86 11.90
C ARG A 14 0.63 -24.52 12.78
N ALA A 15 1.78 -24.88 12.24
CA ALA A 15 2.89 -25.43 13.01
C ALA A 15 3.35 -24.50 14.14
N LEU A 16 3.48 -23.20 13.88
CA LEU A 16 3.82 -22.21 14.92
C LEU A 16 2.67 -22.00 15.91
N GLN A 17 1.43 -21.95 15.42
CA GLN A 17 0.26 -21.82 16.29
C GLN A 17 0.13 -22.99 17.26
N ASP A 18 0.34 -24.22 16.79
CA ASP A 18 0.32 -25.43 17.62
C ASP A 18 1.50 -25.42 18.60
N ARG A 19 2.71 -25.08 18.14
CA ARG A 19 3.90 -24.98 18.99
C ARG A 19 3.71 -24.01 20.16
N PHE A 20 3.01 -22.89 19.95
CA PHE A 20 2.76 -21.88 20.97
C PHE A 20 1.37 -21.96 21.61
N ASP A 21 0.61 -23.03 21.33
CA ASP A 21 -0.75 -23.25 21.85
C ASP A 21 -1.74 -22.09 21.57
N THR A 22 -1.61 -21.47 20.39
CA THR A 22 -2.40 -20.30 19.97
C THR A 22 -3.40 -20.59 18.85
N ARG A 23 -3.55 -21.84 18.39
CA ARG A 23 -4.44 -22.18 17.26
C ARG A 23 -5.89 -21.71 17.49
N ARG A 24 -6.48 -22.08 18.63
CA ARG A 24 -7.84 -21.66 19.03
C ARG A 24 -8.00 -20.14 19.12
N LEU A 25 -6.96 -19.43 19.52
CA LEU A 25 -6.95 -17.97 19.59
C LEU A 25 -6.91 -17.37 18.18
N ALA A 26 -6.05 -17.90 17.30
CA ALA A 26 -5.95 -17.47 15.92
C ALA A 26 -7.29 -17.67 15.18
N ASP A 27 -7.91 -18.84 15.33
CA ASP A 27 -9.21 -19.14 14.71
C ASP A 27 -10.30 -18.19 15.21
N ARG A 28 -10.36 -17.90 16.52
CA ARG A 28 -11.33 -16.94 17.07
C ARG A 28 -11.06 -15.51 16.60
N LEU A 29 -9.80 -15.10 16.46
CA LEU A 29 -9.46 -13.79 15.93
C LEU A 29 -9.86 -13.66 14.45
N ASP A 30 -9.62 -14.68 13.65
CA ASP A 30 -10.08 -14.75 12.25
C ASP A 30 -11.61 -14.62 12.16
N GLU A 31 -12.33 -15.47 12.91
CA GLU A 31 -13.80 -15.51 12.96
C GLU A 31 -14.41 -14.15 13.33
N LYS A 32 -13.80 -13.41 14.26
CA LYS A 32 -14.37 -12.16 14.78
C LYS A 32 -13.92 -10.90 14.06
N LEU A 33 -12.73 -10.89 13.48
CA LEU A 33 -12.10 -9.66 12.99
C LEU A 33 -11.88 -9.64 11.47
N ALA A 34 -11.76 -10.79 10.81
CA ALA A 34 -11.55 -10.82 9.38
C ALA A 34 -12.83 -10.39 8.64
N ARG A 35 -12.68 -9.50 7.66
CA ARG A 35 -13.76 -9.00 6.80
C ARG A 35 -13.35 -9.07 5.34
N ARG A 36 -14.33 -9.02 4.44
CA ARG A 36 -14.11 -8.86 2.99
C ARG A 36 -14.50 -7.46 2.51
N ASP A 37 -15.48 -6.86 3.17
CA ASP A 37 -15.98 -5.54 2.85
C ASP A 37 -15.45 -4.50 3.85
N PHE A 38 -15.16 -3.31 3.35
CA PHE A 38 -14.78 -2.15 4.14
C PHE A 38 -15.98 -1.65 4.93
N SER A 39 -15.79 -1.41 6.23
CA SER A 39 -16.72 -0.62 7.02
C SER A 39 -16.52 0.88 6.79
N ASP A 40 -17.48 1.69 7.26
CA ASP A 40 -17.31 3.16 7.28
C ASP A 40 -16.12 3.59 8.15
N GLU A 41 -15.80 2.84 9.20
CA GLU A 41 -14.62 3.07 10.03
C GLU A 41 -13.33 2.77 9.26
N ASP A 42 -13.29 1.66 8.50
CA ASP A 42 -12.13 1.32 7.67
C ASP A 42 -11.90 2.40 6.60
N ARG A 43 -12.98 2.88 5.96
CA ARG A 43 -12.94 4.01 5.02
C ARG A 43 -12.37 5.27 5.67
N ALA A 44 -12.95 5.72 6.77
CA ALA A 44 -12.50 6.92 7.47
C ALA A 44 -11.03 6.80 7.93
N PHE A 45 -10.63 5.60 8.36
CA PHE A 45 -9.25 5.33 8.74
C PHE A 45 -8.30 5.43 7.54
N ILE A 46 -8.57 4.71 6.46
CA ILE A 46 -7.73 4.64 5.26
C ILE A 46 -7.59 6.02 4.61
N GLU A 47 -8.70 6.71 4.37
CA GLU A 47 -8.72 7.96 3.61
C GLU A 47 -8.04 9.11 4.36
N THR A 48 -7.83 8.99 5.68
CA THR A 48 -7.07 9.98 6.46
C THR A 48 -5.57 9.67 6.55
N ARG A 49 -5.09 8.50 6.10
CA ARG A 49 -3.67 8.16 6.18
C ARG A 49 -2.87 8.91 5.11
N PRO A 50 -1.77 9.60 5.48
CA PRO A 50 -0.88 10.24 4.49
C PRO A 50 0.12 9.23 3.86
N MET A 51 0.16 8.00 4.37
CA MET A 51 1.04 6.95 3.86
C MET A 51 0.59 5.55 4.25
N PHE A 52 1.08 4.55 3.53
CA PHE A 52 0.96 3.13 3.85
C PHE A 52 2.14 2.34 3.29
N PHE A 53 2.29 1.08 3.72
CA PHE A 53 3.25 0.14 3.14
C PHE A 53 2.55 -0.80 2.19
N LEU A 54 3.11 -0.98 1.00
CA LEU A 54 2.65 -1.89 -0.03
C LEU A 54 3.67 -3.02 -0.21
N ALA A 55 3.24 -4.24 0.01
CA ALA A 55 3.95 -5.44 -0.37
C ALA A 55 3.33 -6.07 -1.63
N THR A 56 4.20 -6.49 -2.53
CA THR A 56 3.89 -7.18 -3.80
C THR A 56 4.92 -8.28 -3.99
N ALA A 57 4.69 -9.22 -4.91
CA ALA A 57 5.69 -10.21 -5.26
C ALA A 57 5.83 -10.37 -6.78
N ASP A 58 7.00 -10.77 -7.25
CA ASP A 58 7.20 -11.14 -8.66
C ASP A 58 6.46 -12.45 -9.01
N GLY A 59 6.58 -12.89 -10.26
CA GLY A 59 5.98 -14.15 -10.73
C GLY A 59 6.55 -15.42 -10.08
N GLU A 60 7.73 -15.33 -9.44
CA GLU A 60 8.37 -16.41 -8.69
C GLU A 60 8.07 -16.33 -7.18
N GLY A 61 7.29 -15.33 -6.75
CA GLY A 61 6.94 -15.12 -5.35
C GLY A 61 7.99 -14.37 -4.53
N ARG A 62 9.00 -13.76 -5.15
CA ARG A 62 9.99 -12.92 -4.43
C ARG A 62 9.34 -11.61 -4.00
N PRO A 63 9.40 -11.25 -2.70
CA PRO A 63 8.68 -10.09 -2.20
C PRO A 63 9.44 -8.78 -2.42
N ASP A 64 8.66 -7.72 -2.66
CA ASP A 64 9.07 -6.33 -2.56
C ASP A 64 8.16 -5.62 -1.56
N CYS A 65 8.73 -4.68 -0.79
CA CYS A 65 7.99 -3.81 0.11
C CYS A 65 8.35 -2.35 -0.18
N SER A 66 7.33 -1.51 -0.28
CA SER A 66 7.48 -0.11 -0.65
C SER A 66 6.64 0.80 0.23
N PHE A 67 7.18 1.98 0.52
CA PHE A 67 6.42 3.07 1.13
C PHE A 67 5.64 3.81 0.04
N LYS A 68 4.36 4.06 0.28
CA LYS A 68 3.50 4.89 -0.58
C LYS A 68 3.00 6.07 0.24
N GLY A 69 3.26 7.28 -0.23
CA GLY A 69 2.87 8.51 0.45
C GLY A 69 2.09 9.45 -0.46
N GLY A 70 1.22 10.25 0.12
CA GLY A 70 0.40 11.24 -0.58
C GLY A 70 -0.29 12.18 0.40
N ALA A 71 -1.07 13.12 -0.11
CA ALA A 71 -1.94 13.95 0.74
C ALA A 71 -3.07 13.09 1.32
N PRO A 72 -3.58 13.36 2.52
CA PRO A 72 -4.81 12.70 3.01
C PRO A 72 -5.91 12.73 1.94
N GLY A 73 -6.56 11.58 1.72
CA GLY A 73 -7.51 11.34 0.63
C GLY A 73 -6.87 10.79 -0.67
N PHE A 74 -5.55 10.57 -0.70
CA PHE A 74 -4.89 9.96 -1.87
C PHE A 74 -5.26 8.48 -2.06
N VAL A 75 -5.57 7.77 -0.98
CA VAL A 75 -6.23 6.47 -1.04
C VAL A 75 -7.73 6.70 -0.87
N ARG A 76 -8.55 6.10 -1.73
CA ARG A 76 -10.01 6.19 -1.68
C ARG A 76 -10.61 4.80 -1.64
N VAL A 77 -11.58 4.56 -0.78
CA VAL A 77 -12.35 3.31 -0.83
C VAL A 77 -13.42 3.48 -1.91
N THR A 78 -13.26 2.86 -3.07
CA THR A 78 -14.10 3.10 -4.26
C THR A 78 -15.31 2.17 -4.34
N GLY A 79 -15.36 1.13 -3.52
CA GLY A 79 -16.49 0.21 -3.44
C GLY A 79 -16.49 -0.60 -2.14
N VAL A 80 -17.45 -1.52 -2.00
CA VAL A 80 -17.61 -2.32 -0.77
C VAL A 80 -16.35 -3.13 -0.44
N ALA A 81 -15.63 -3.63 -1.44
CA ALA A 81 -14.38 -4.38 -1.30
C ALA A 81 -13.32 -3.87 -2.28
N GLU A 82 -13.34 -2.58 -2.61
CA GLU A 82 -12.37 -1.97 -3.53
C GLU A 82 -11.84 -0.66 -2.96
N LEU A 83 -10.52 -0.46 -3.09
CA LEU A 83 -9.87 0.83 -2.91
C LEU A 83 -9.01 1.17 -4.11
N ALA A 84 -8.69 2.44 -4.27
CA ALA A 84 -7.80 2.94 -5.32
C ALA A 84 -6.82 3.99 -4.77
N PHE A 85 -5.62 4.06 -5.35
CA PHE A 85 -4.63 5.09 -5.05
C PHE A 85 -3.78 5.40 -6.29
N PRO A 86 -3.25 6.64 -6.41
CA PRO A 86 -2.39 7.01 -7.52
C PRO A 86 -0.97 6.45 -7.37
N SER A 87 -0.33 6.14 -8.49
CA SER A 87 1.12 6.06 -8.60
C SER A 87 1.67 7.38 -9.12
N TYR A 88 2.57 7.99 -8.37
CA TYR A 88 3.31 9.18 -8.77
C TYR A 88 4.64 8.83 -9.44
N ASP A 89 5.30 9.83 -10.03
CA ASP A 89 6.69 9.69 -10.47
C ASP A 89 7.60 9.23 -9.33
N GLY A 90 8.57 8.37 -9.65
CA GLY A 90 9.43 7.71 -8.68
C GLY A 90 10.87 7.57 -9.15
N ASN A 91 11.55 6.53 -8.67
CA ASN A 91 12.93 6.24 -9.03
C ASN A 91 13.08 5.42 -10.33
N GLY A 92 11.98 5.16 -11.06
CA GLY A 92 11.99 4.41 -12.31
C GLY A 92 12.19 2.90 -12.17
N MET A 93 12.35 2.34 -10.97
CA MET A 93 12.56 0.90 -10.82
C MET A 93 11.27 0.07 -10.98
N PHE A 94 10.10 0.71 -10.88
CA PHE A 94 8.77 0.10 -11.02
C PHE A 94 8.54 -1.21 -10.25
N ARG A 95 9.24 -1.46 -9.14
CA ARG A 95 9.18 -2.73 -8.39
C ARG A 95 7.76 -3.17 -8.09
N SER A 96 6.96 -2.31 -7.45
CA SER A 96 5.57 -2.66 -7.12
C SER A 96 4.71 -2.88 -8.35
N LEU A 97 4.73 -1.96 -9.33
CA LEU A 97 3.80 -2.00 -10.46
C LEU A 97 4.18 -3.06 -11.49
N GLY A 98 5.49 -3.26 -11.73
CA GLY A 98 6.01 -4.34 -12.55
C GLY A 98 5.64 -5.71 -12.00
N ASN A 99 5.71 -5.87 -10.67
CA ASN A 99 5.21 -7.09 -10.00
C ASN A 99 3.71 -7.31 -10.29
N LEU A 100 2.88 -6.26 -10.19
CA LEU A 100 1.44 -6.37 -10.47
C LEU A 100 1.09 -6.79 -11.90
N LEU A 101 1.99 -6.60 -12.88
CA LEU A 101 1.77 -7.05 -14.25
C LEU A 101 1.89 -8.58 -14.40
N VAL A 102 2.64 -9.24 -13.52
CA VAL A 102 2.91 -10.68 -13.59
C VAL A 102 2.31 -11.46 -12.41
N ASN A 103 1.95 -10.76 -11.33
CA ASN A 103 1.38 -11.33 -10.13
C ASN A 103 0.48 -10.28 -9.44
N PRO A 104 -0.85 -10.44 -9.45
CA PRO A 104 -1.75 -9.43 -8.91
C PRO A 104 -1.75 -9.37 -7.37
N ALA A 105 -1.08 -10.28 -6.66
CA ALA A 105 -1.14 -10.33 -5.20
C ALA A 105 -0.52 -9.07 -4.56
N ALA A 106 -1.31 -8.41 -3.72
CA ALA A 106 -0.92 -7.21 -2.99
C ALA A 106 -1.33 -7.28 -1.51
N ALA A 107 -0.50 -6.70 -0.65
CA ALA A 107 -0.78 -6.52 0.76
C ALA A 107 -0.46 -5.08 1.17
N LEU A 108 -1.44 -4.42 1.79
CA LEU A 108 -1.33 -3.05 2.26
C LEU A 108 -1.38 -3.05 3.79
N LEU A 109 -0.51 -2.22 4.39
CA LEU A 109 -0.47 -1.99 5.82
C LEU A 109 -0.59 -0.49 6.10
N PHE A 110 -1.74 -0.11 6.64
CA PHE A 110 -2.05 1.24 7.11
C PHE A 110 -1.79 1.32 8.60
N ILE A 111 -1.12 2.39 9.06
CA ILE A 111 -0.79 2.60 10.47
C ILE A 111 -1.12 4.04 10.86
N ASP A 112 -1.71 4.20 12.04
CA ASP A 112 -1.74 5.46 12.77
C ASP A 112 -0.63 5.44 13.81
N PHE A 113 0.31 6.38 13.71
CA PHE A 113 1.37 6.53 14.69
C PHE A 113 1.03 7.54 15.79
N GLU A 114 0.07 8.44 15.60
CA GLU A 114 -0.31 9.43 16.60
C GLU A 114 -1.31 8.85 17.62
N ARG A 115 -2.28 8.10 17.09
CA ARG A 115 -3.27 7.31 17.82
C ARG A 115 -3.09 5.84 17.41
N PRO A 116 -2.09 5.13 17.99
CA PRO A 116 -1.72 3.77 17.63
C PRO A 116 -2.91 2.90 17.21
N ASN A 117 -2.94 2.56 15.93
CA ASN A 117 -3.89 1.63 15.32
C ASN A 117 -3.33 1.15 13.97
N ARG A 118 -3.78 0.00 13.47
CA ARG A 118 -3.41 -0.46 12.13
C ARG A 118 -4.50 -1.28 11.45
N LEU A 119 -4.50 -1.24 10.14
CA LEU A 119 -5.38 -2.00 9.28
C LEU A 119 -4.56 -2.70 8.18
N ARG A 120 -4.79 -4.00 8.00
CA ARG A 120 -4.25 -4.77 6.88
C ARG A 120 -5.32 -4.99 5.83
N VAL A 121 -4.95 -4.82 4.57
CA VAL A 121 -5.79 -5.13 3.41
C VAL A 121 -4.98 -6.01 2.47
N ASN A 122 -5.43 -7.24 2.26
CA ASN A 122 -4.83 -8.20 1.36
C ASN A 122 -5.80 -8.48 0.21
N GLY A 123 -5.27 -8.65 -1.00
CA GLY A 123 -6.06 -9.07 -2.14
C GLY A 123 -5.30 -8.95 -3.45
N SER A 124 -6.03 -8.64 -4.52
CA SER A 124 -5.52 -8.53 -5.87
C SER A 124 -5.52 -7.07 -6.34
N ALA A 125 -4.48 -6.67 -7.06
CA ALA A 125 -4.33 -5.31 -7.55
C ALA A 125 -3.93 -5.25 -9.03
N SER A 126 -4.31 -4.15 -9.67
CA SER A 126 -3.97 -3.81 -11.05
C SER A 126 -3.64 -2.33 -11.16
N ALA A 127 -2.90 -1.94 -12.20
CA ALA A 127 -2.55 -0.55 -12.47
C ALA A 127 -2.95 -0.16 -13.90
N ALA A 128 -3.58 1.00 -14.06
CA ALA A 128 -4.08 1.49 -15.35
C ALA A 128 -3.78 2.97 -15.55
N GLY A 129 -3.49 3.36 -16.80
CA GLY A 129 -3.21 4.75 -17.21
C GLY A 129 -4.42 5.48 -17.79
N ASP A 130 -5.53 4.79 -17.98
CA ASP A 130 -6.79 5.29 -18.52
C ASP A 130 -7.93 5.25 -17.48
N ASP A 131 -7.59 5.07 -16.20
CA ASP A 131 -8.56 5.04 -15.12
C ASP A 131 -9.22 6.43 -14.92
N PRO A 132 -10.55 6.52 -14.76
CA PRO A 132 -11.25 7.79 -14.54
C PRO A 132 -10.77 8.59 -13.33
N LEU A 133 -10.21 7.93 -12.30
CA LEU A 133 -9.68 8.61 -11.13
C LEU A 133 -8.35 9.32 -11.39
N LEU A 134 -7.67 9.06 -12.52
CA LEU A 134 -6.38 9.68 -12.83
C LEU A 134 -6.47 11.21 -12.80
N ALA A 135 -7.52 11.77 -13.40
CA ALA A 135 -7.76 13.22 -13.41
C ALA A 135 -8.03 13.82 -12.02
N SER A 136 -8.37 13.00 -11.03
CA SER A 136 -8.61 13.44 -9.65
C SER A 136 -7.34 13.60 -8.81
N PHE A 137 -6.17 13.19 -9.34
CA PHE A 137 -4.91 13.21 -8.61
C PHE A 137 -3.82 13.95 -9.41
N ALA A 138 -3.48 15.15 -8.96
CA ALA A 138 -2.37 15.91 -9.55
C ALA A 138 -1.08 15.07 -9.56
N GLY A 139 -0.38 15.02 -10.70
CA GLY A 139 0.88 14.30 -10.86
C GLY A 139 0.80 12.78 -10.88
N ALA A 140 -0.40 12.18 -10.88
CA ALA A 140 -0.55 10.73 -11.01
C ALA A 140 -0.20 10.28 -12.45
N GLN A 141 0.59 9.21 -12.55
CA GLN A 141 0.93 8.54 -13.81
C GLN A 141 -0.01 7.36 -14.10
N LEU A 142 -0.44 6.67 -13.04
CA LEU A 142 -1.30 5.49 -13.09
C LEU A 142 -2.24 5.50 -11.87
N ILE A 143 -3.36 4.80 -11.96
CA ILE A 143 -4.19 4.44 -10.81
C ILE A 143 -4.02 2.96 -10.52
N VAL A 144 -3.75 2.65 -9.25
CA VAL A 144 -3.76 1.28 -8.75
C VAL A 144 -5.10 1.02 -8.09
N ARG A 145 -5.81 0.00 -8.55
CA ARG A 145 -7.01 -0.53 -7.87
C ARG A 145 -6.66 -1.80 -7.12
N VAL A 146 -7.24 -1.96 -5.94
CA VAL A 146 -7.06 -3.13 -5.10
C VAL A 146 -8.44 -3.67 -4.76
N ARG A 147 -8.73 -4.90 -5.19
CA ARG A 147 -9.87 -5.67 -4.72
C ARG A 147 -9.47 -6.36 -3.43
N ALA A 148 -10.08 -5.95 -2.32
CA ALA A 148 -9.87 -6.56 -1.03
C ALA A 148 -10.45 -7.98 -1.01
N GLU A 149 -9.64 -8.93 -0.57
CA GLU A 149 -10.04 -10.31 -0.31
C GLU A 149 -10.05 -10.61 1.19
N ARG A 150 -9.25 -9.85 1.95
CA ARG A 150 -9.15 -9.96 3.40
C ARG A 150 -8.73 -8.64 4.02
N ILE A 151 -9.60 -8.09 4.85
CA ILE A 151 -9.39 -6.91 5.67
C ILE A 151 -9.27 -7.39 7.12
N PHE A 152 -8.23 -6.95 7.82
CA PHE A 152 -7.99 -7.40 9.19
C PHE A 152 -7.45 -6.25 10.06
N PRO A 153 -8.24 -5.76 11.03
CA PRO A 153 -7.76 -4.82 12.04
C PRO A 153 -6.90 -5.54 13.08
N ASN A 154 -5.85 -4.90 13.59
CA ASN A 154 -4.98 -5.51 14.60
C ASN A 154 -4.74 -4.57 15.81
N CYS A 155 -4.65 -5.17 17.00
CA CYS A 155 -4.36 -4.50 18.27
C CYS A 155 -3.12 -3.60 18.21
N PRO A 156 -3.14 -2.36 18.74
CA PRO A 156 -2.09 -1.35 18.56
C PRO A 156 -0.76 -1.63 19.27
N ARG A 157 -0.66 -2.76 19.98
CA ARG A 157 0.56 -3.23 20.64
C ARG A 157 1.80 -3.09 19.72
N TYR A 158 2.86 -2.54 20.28
CA TYR A 158 4.18 -2.28 19.65
C TYR A 158 4.25 -1.15 18.60
N ILE A 159 3.15 -0.46 18.29
CA ILE A 159 3.23 0.74 17.45
C ILE A 159 3.80 1.87 18.31
N HIS A 160 4.96 2.39 17.93
CA HIS A 160 5.54 3.57 18.56
C HIS A 160 4.68 4.79 18.28
N ARG A 161 4.51 5.64 19.30
CA ARG A 161 3.88 6.94 19.11
C ARG A 161 4.84 7.86 18.37
N MET A 162 4.39 8.42 17.24
CA MET A 162 5.13 9.39 16.45
C MET A 162 4.19 10.54 16.09
N THR A 163 4.74 11.74 15.94
CA THR A 163 4.01 12.91 15.45
C THR A 163 4.56 13.30 14.10
N THR A 164 3.66 13.63 13.17
CA THR A 164 4.07 14.20 11.88
C THR A 164 4.62 15.60 12.09
N VAL A 165 5.86 15.84 11.68
CA VAL A 165 6.47 17.18 11.77
C VAL A 165 5.98 18.07 10.62
N GLU A 166 6.03 17.57 9.39
CA GLU A 166 5.52 18.25 8.20
C GLU A 166 5.18 17.24 7.08
N PRO A 167 4.31 17.60 6.13
CA PRO A 167 4.10 16.81 4.92
C PRO A 167 5.36 16.79 4.04
N SER A 168 5.59 15.67 3.33
CA SER A 168 6.72 15.59 2.40
C SER A 168 6.56 16.63 1.27
N PRO A 169 7.63 17.40 0.95
CA PRO A 169 7.59 18.35 -0.16
C PRO A 169 7.44 17.66 -1.52
N TYR A 170 7.66 16.34 -1.59
CA TYR A 170 7.52 15.57 -2.82
C TYR A 170 6.08 15.11 -3.10
N VAL A 171 5.13 15.36 -2.19
CA VAL A 171 3.71 15.01 -2.41
C VAL A 171 3.10 15.94 -3.46
N PRO A 172 2.67 15.42 -4.62
CA PRO A 172 1.98 16.22 -5.63
C PRO A 172 0.65 16.75 -5.10
N ARG A 173 0.32 17.98 -5.49
CA ARG A 173 -0.97 18.63 -5.18
C ARG A 173 -1.28 19.68 -6.24
N GLU A 174 -2.56 20.04 -6.36
CA GLU A 174 -3.00 21.02 -7.34
C GLU A 174 -2.23 22.36 -7.19
N GLY A 175 -1.81 22.93 -8.32
CA GLY A 175 -1.03 24.18 -8.35
C GLY A 175 0.40 24.06 -7.79
N TYR A 176 0.91 22.86 -7.52
CA TYR A 176 2.25 22.66 -6.95
C TYR A 176 3.04 21.62 -7.75
N ALA A 177 4.20 22.04 -8.26
CA ALA A 177 5.18 21.15 -8.86
C ALA A 177 6.15 20.66 -7.76
N PRO A 178 6.20 19.34 -7.47
CA PRO A 178 7.19 18.80 -6.55
C PRO A 178 8.63 19.11 -7.01
N PRO A 179 9.55 19.38 -6.08
CA PRO A 179 10.95 19.59 -6.43
C PRO A 179 11.59 18.30 -6.97
N VAL A 180 12.56 18.46 -7.85
CA VAL A 180 13.39 17.35 -8.33
C VAL A 180 14.19 16.72 -7.18
N PRO A 181 14.10 15.40 -6.95
CA PRO A 181 14.89 14.73 -5.91
C PRO A 181 16.40 14.95 -6.13
N LYS A 182 17.12 15.28 -5.05
CA LYS A 182 18.55 15.64 -5.10
C LYS A 182 19.41 14.62 -5.86
N TRP A 183 19.14 13.33 -5.69
CA TRP A 183 19.94 12.26 -6.30
C TRP A 183 19.89 12.28 -7.84
N LYS A 184 18.79 12.74 -8.45
CA LYS A 184 18.70 12.87 -9.92
C LYS A 184 19.70 13.90 -10.47
N ARG A 185 20.19 14.81 -9.62
CA ARG A 185 21.17 15.84 -9.99
C ARG A 185 22.62 15.39 -9.85
N PHE A 186 22.89 14.22 -9.27
CA PHE A 186 24.26 13.70 -9.18
C PHE A 186 24.80 13.35 -10.57
N ASP A 187 26.10 13.48 -10.76
CA ASP A 187 26.75 13.29 -12.07
C ASP A 187 26.65 11.83 -12.54
N GLU A 188 26.65 10.89 -11.59
CA GLU A 188 26.54 9.45 -11.82
C GLU A 188 25.22 9.02 -12.46
N PHE A 189 24.19 9.88 -12.43
CA PHE A 189 22.89 9.60 -13.07
C PHE A 189 22.63 10.46 -14.31
N ALA A 190 23.58 11.31 -14.70
CA ALA A 190 23.34 12.38 -15.65
C ALA A 190 22.91 11.94 -17.05
N ASP A 191 23.54 10.89 -17.53
CA ASP A 191 23.38 10.29 -18.84
C ASP A 191 22.14 9.39 -18.93
N VAL A 192 21.71 8.82 -17.80
CA VAL A 192 20.63 7.81 -17.74
C VAL A 192 19.24 8.34 -17.40
N LEU A 193 19.07 9.63 -17.12
CA LEU A 193 17.75 10.21 -16.85
C LEU A 193 16.79 10.09 -18.05
N PRO A 194 15.47 9.99 -17.85
CA PRO A 194 14.50 10.11 -18.94
C PRO A 194 14.69 11.40 -19.75
N ARG A 195 14.34 11.38 -21.05
CA ARG A 195 14.58 12.51 -21.97
C ARG A 195 13.94 13.81 -21.47
N ASP A 196 12.73 13.71 -20.93
CA ASP A 196 11.94 14.85 -20.46
C ASP A 196 12.06 15.04 -18.93
N ASP A 197 13.08 14.44 -18.29
CA ASP A 197 13.27 14.61 -16.84
C ASP A 197 13.71 16.04 -16.53
N PRO A 198 13.04 16.76 -15.61
CA PRO A 198 13.36 18.15 -15.27
C PRO A 198 14.79 18.32 -14.73
N ALA A 199 15.43 17.26 -14.21
CA ALA A 199 16.82 17.33 -13.76
C ALA A 199 17.84 17.46 -14.92
N ARG A 200 17.45 17.22 -16.18
CA ARG A 200 18.34 17.36 -17.34
C ARG A 200 18.61 18.81 -17.73
N GLY A 201 17.62 19.71 -17.57
CA GLY A 201 17.70 21.11 -18.03
C GLY A 201 18.40 22.07 -17.07
N ASP A 202 18.63 21.66 -15.83
CA ASP A 202 19.19 22.49 -14.75
C ASP A 202 20.71 22.27 -14.53
N ARG A 203 21.43 21.70 -15.50
CA ARG A 203 22.89 21.46 -15.41
C ARG A 203 23.70 22.55 -16.09
#